data_AF-A0A9W8HMB9-F1
#
_entry.id   AF-A0A9W8HMB9-F1
#
_cell.length_a   1.000
_cell.length_b   1.000
_cell.length_c   1.000
_cell.angle_alpha   90.00
_cell.angle_beta   90.00
_cell.angle_gamma   90.00
#
_symmetry.space_group_name_H-M   'P 1'
#
loop_
_entity.id
_entity.type
_entity.pdbx_description
1 polymer ?
#
loop_
_entity_poly.entity_id
_entity_poly.type
_entity_poly.pdbx_seq_one_letter_code
_entity_poly.pdbx_strand_id
1 'polypeptide(L)'
;MLQGSGFYPTLKSQDILDVMRQMEIPIVDEDLEKPTPQRVQIWYEAFLYILKGISLEQLGDDIELLDHTDYPESHSDDIFLLSFYHNMSTLLRQVGVDDFSLRDMLKPEPARVRRILSGVCNFAMFRDDRMPVLEKYTVQADQQAERLEAMQQELDQVNAHIATIKQQREQEQPRVNSLQTEN
;
A
#
# COMPACT_ATOMS: atom_id res chain seq x y z
N MET A 1 18.06 -32.52 12.53
CA MET A 1 18.05 -31.23 11.84
C MET A 1 16.93 -31.28 10.81
N LEU A 2 15.86 -30.53 11.03
CA LEU A 2 14.69 -30.53 10.16
C LEU A 2 15.05 -29.79 8.87
N GLN A 3 15.12 -30.51 7.75
CA GLN A 3 15.18 -29.90 6.44
C GLN A 3 13.86 -29.15 6.20
N GLY A 4 13.96 -27.82 6.06
CA GLY A 4 12.82 -26.93 5.87
C GLY A 4 12.14 -27.16 4.52
N SER A 5 11.14 -28.03 4.52
CA SER A 5 10.07 -28.00 3.53
C SER A 5 9.43 -26.62 3.61
N GLY A 6 9.56 -25.81 2.55
CA GLY A 6 8.91 -24.51 2.47
C GLY A 6 7.38 -24.66 2.55
N PHE A 7 6.70 -23.62 3.01
CA PHE A 7 5.24 -23.58 3.12
C PHE A 7 4.53 -23.52 1.74
N TYR A 8 5.29 -23.41 0.66
CA TYR A 8 4.85 -23.18 -0.71
C TYR A 8 5.73 -23.96 -1.70
N PRO A 9 5.20 -24.34 -2.88
CA PRO A 9 5.95 -25.07 -3.88
C PRO A 9 7.05 -24.21 -4.51
N THR A 10 8.16 -24.86 -4.92
CA THR A 10 9.12 -24.20 -5.80
C THR A 10 8.53 -24.16 -7.21
N LEU A 11 8.36 -22.95 -7.75
CA LEU A 11 7.78 -22.75 -9.08
C LEU A 11 8.81 -23.06 -10.17
N LYS A 12 8.34 -23.43 -11.37
CA LYS A 12 9.22 -23.57 -12.53
C LYS A 12 9.66 -22.18 -12.98
N SER A 13 10.81 -22.09 -13.65
CA SER A 13 11.31 -20.82 -14.18
C SER A 13 10.27 -20.11 -15.05
N GLN A 14 9.57 -20.86 -15.90
CA GLN A 14 8.51 -20.30 -16.75
C GLN A 14 7.36 -19.69 -15.95
N ASP A 15 6.89 -20.38 -14.91
CA ASP A 15 5.80 -19.88 -14.06
C ASP A 15 6.21 -18.59 -13.35
N ILE A 16 7.47 -18.50 -12.88
CA ILE A 16 8.02 -17.28 -12.27
C ILE A 16 8.02 -16.13 -13.29
N LEU A 17 8.48 -16.38 -14.51
CA LEU A 17 8.53 -15.36 -15.56
C LEU A 17 7.14 -14.86 -15.93
N ASP A 18 6.17 -15.77 -16.04
CA ASP A 18 4.80 -15.42 -16.42
C ASP A 18 4.13 -14.57 -15.35
N VAL A 19 4.27 -14.94 -14.07
CA VAL A 19 3.73 -14.17 -12.94
C VAL A 19 4.40 -12.81 -12.81
N MET A 20 5.73 -12.75 -12.94
CA MET A 20 6.45 -11.47 -12.89
C MET A 20 6.07 -10.54 -14.05
N ARG A 21 5.88 -11.06 -15.26
CA ARG A 21 5.40 -10.27 -16.41
C ARG A 21 3.96 -9.81 -16.23
N GLN A 22 3.10 -10.63 -15.62
CA GLN A 22 1.73 -10.23 -15.28
C GLN A 22 1.71 -9.07 -14.27
N MET A 23 2.67 -9.04 -13.34
CA MET A 23 2.90 -7.91 -12.43
C MET A 23 3.68 -6.74 -13.06
N GLU A 24 3.90 -6.77 -14.39
CA GLU A 24 4.67 -5.77 -15.14
C GLU A 24 6.13 -5.60 -14.70
N ILE A 25 6.71 -6.63 -14.06
CA ILE A 25 8.10 -6.64 -13.60
C ILE A 25 9.00 -7.17 -14.72
N PRO A 26 10.03 -6.42 -15.16
CA PRO A 26 10.91 -6.83 -16.25
C PRO A 26 11.82 -8.00 -15.83
N ILE A 27 11.71 -9.11 -16.55
CA ILE A 27 12.54 -10.31 -16.33
C ILE A 27 12.72 -11.15 -17.61
N VAL A 28 13.93 -11.70 -17.78
CA VAL A 28 14.26 -12.71 -18.80
C VAL A 28 14.84 -13.98 -18.17
N ASP A 29 14.82 -15.10 -18.91
CA ASP A 29 15.33 -16.39 -18.45
C ASP A 29 16.77 -16.32 -17.91
N GLU A 30 17.65 -15.57 -18.59
CA GLU A 30 19.06 -15.44 -18.17
C GLU A 30 19.19 -14.79 -16.78
N ASP A 31 18.26 -13.92 -16.40
CA ASP A 31 18.31 -13.27 -15.07
C ASP A 31 18.09 -14.30 -13.94
N LEU A 32 17.38 -15.40 -14.20
CA LEU A 32 17.19 -16.50 -13.25
C LEU A 32 18.40 -17.45 -13.18
N GLU A 33 19.24 -17.45 -14.21
CA GLU A 33 20.48 -18.24 -14.26
C GLU A 33 21.66 -17.46 -13.67
N LYS A 34 21.72 -16.16 -13.93
CA LYS A 34 22.78 -15.24 -13.49
C LYS A 34 22.16 -13.97 -12.90
N PRO A 35 21.53 -14.06 -11.72
CA PRO A 35 20.95 -12.89 -11.08
C PRO A 35 22.06 -11.88 -10.75
N THR A 36 21.82 -10.61 -11.05
CA THR A 36 22.70 -9.51 -10.64
C THR A 36 22.06 -8.73 -9.50
N PRO A 37 22.84 -8.07 -8.63
CA PRO A 37 22.31 -7.21 -7.58
C PRO A 37 21.32 -6.17 -8.11
N GLN A 38 21.61 -5.59 -9.29
CA GLN A 38 20.76 -4.58 -9.92
C GLN A 38 19.40 -5.15 -10.34
N ARG A 39 19.37 -6.35 -10.93
CA ARG A 39 18.12 -7.03 -11.30
C ARG A 39 17.28 -7.34 -10.07
N VAL A 40 17.91 -7.90 -9.04
CA VAL A 40 17.24 -8.28 -7.80
C VAL A 40 16.68 -7.04 -7.07
N GLN A 41 17.42 -5.93 -7.07
CA GLN A 41 16.95 -4.67 -6.52
C GLN A 41 15.67 -4.18 -7.21
N ILE A 42 15.63 -4.16 -8.55
CA ILE A 42 14.43 -3.76 -9.32
C ILE A 42 13.24 -4.63 -8.94
N TRP A 43 13.43 -5.95 -8.81
CA TRP A 43 12.35 -6.86 -8.46
C TRP A 43 11.86 -6.64 -7.03
N TYR A 44 12.76 -6.49 -6.07
CA TYR A 44 12.39 -6.29 -4.67
C TYR A 44 11.72 -4.94 -4.43
N GLU A 45 12.16 -3.89 -5.12
CA GLU A 45 11.48 -2.61 -5.15
C GLU A 45 10.05 -2.75 -5.68
N ALA A 46 9.88 -3.40 -6.83
CA ALA A 46 8.56 -3.65 -7.39
C ALA A 46 7.67 -4.46 -6.43
N PHE A 47 8.21 -5.45 -5.73
CA PHE A 47 7.45 -6.20 -4.72
C PHE A 47 7.04 -5.35 -3.52
N LEU A 48 7.91 -4.47 -3.01
CA LEU A 48 7.56 -3.54 -1.94
C LEU A 48 6.44 -2.59 -2.38
N TYR A 49 6.52 -2.07 -3.60
CA TYR A 49 5.49 -1.19 -4.14
C TYR A 49 4.17 -1.94 -4.34
N ILE A 50 4.17 -3.06 -5.07
CA ILE A 50 2.95 -3.78 -5.44
C ILE A 50 2.28 -4.42 -4.21
N LEU A 51 3.07 -5.00 -3.29
CA LEU A 51 2.54 -5.79 -2.17
C LEU A 51 2.36 -4.99 -0.88
N LYS A 52 3.15 -3.93 -0.65
CA LYS A 52 3.05 -3.09 0.55
C LYS A 52 2.66 -1.64 0.28
N GLY A 53 2.66 -1.18 -0.97
CA GLY A 53 2.40 0.22 -1.30
C GLY A 53 3.54 1.17 -0.92
N ILE A 54 4.74 0.65 -0.69
CA ILE A 54 5.91 1.45 -0.27
C ILE A 54 6.73 1.81 -1.52
N SER A 55 6.91 3.10 -1.79
CA SER A 55 7.81 3.58 -2.86
C SER A 55 9.24 3.82 -2.35
N LEU A 56 10.21 3.91 -3.26
CA LEU A 56 11.57 4.30 -2.90
C LEU A 56 11.66 5.74 -2.37
N GLU A 57 10.80 6.62 -2.86
CA GLU A 57 10.73 8.02 -2.40
C GLU A 57 10.33 8.08 -0.93
N GLN A 58 9.30 7.34 -0.52
CA GLN A 58 8.87 7.24 0.87
C GLN A 58 9.98 6.69 1.78
N LEU A 59 10.73 5.70 1.29
CA LEU A 59 11.92 5.18 1.97
C LEU A 59 12.99 6.26 2.14
N GLY A 60 13.19 7.12 1.14
CA GLY A 60 14.10 8.27 1.19
C GLY A 60 13.66 9.35 2.18
N ASP A 61 12.37 9.73 2.16
CA ASP A 61 11.80 10.75 3.04
C ASP A 61 11.93 10.35 4.52
N ASP A 62 11.68 9.07 4.85
CA ASP A 62 11.85 8.53 6.20
C ASP A 62 13.31 8.66 6.69
N ILE A 63 14.27 8.58 5.77
CA ILE A 63 15.71 8.67 6.07
C ILE A 63 16.11 10.12 6.27
N GLU A 64 15.65 11.04 5.42
CA GLU A 64 15.90 12.48 5.58
C GLU A 64 15.35 12.99 6.93
N LEU A 65 14.22 12.45 7.39
CA LEU A 65 13.66 12.76 8.70
C LEU A 65 14.49 12.18 9.87
N LEU A 66 15.15 11.05 9.66
CA LEU A 66 16.02 10.41 10.67
C LEU A 66 17.42 11.03 10.72
N ASP A 67 17.85 11.70 9.66
CA ASP A 67 19.18 12.27 9.51
C ASP A 67 19.35 13.63 10.24
N HIS A 68 18.89 13.68 11.49
CA HIS A 68 19.22 14.74 12.46
C HIS A 68 20.58 14.49 13.14
N THR A 69 21.51 13.80 12.47
CA THR A 69 22.80 13.40 13.03
C THR A 69 23.90 14.42 12.71
N ASP A 70 24.98 14.45 13.51
CA ASP A 70 26.06 15.45 13.36
C ASP A 70 26.87 15.32 12.04
N TYR A 71 26.61 14.29 11.21
CA TYR A 71 27.32 14.01 9.94
C TYR A 71 26.38 13.43 8.85
N PRO A 72 25.50 14.25 8.26
CA PRO A 72 24.41 13.77 7.38
C PRO A 72 24.88 13.18 6.03
N GLU A 73 25.92 13.75 5.39
CA GLU A 73 26.28 13.35 4.02
C GLU A 73 27.01 11.99 3.88
N SER A 74 27.44 11.35 4.98
CA SER A 74 28.29 10.14 4.89
C SER A 74 27.53 8.81 5.03
N HIS A 75 26.26 8.82 5.40
CA HIS A 75 25.53 7.60 5.79
C HIS A 75 24.17 7.39 5.11
N SER A 76 23.73 8.32 4.25
CA SER A 76 22.42 8.24 3.59
C SER A 76 22.24 6.92 2.81
N ASP A 77 23.24 6.50 2.05
CA ASP A 77 23.22 5.25 1.28
C ASP A 77 23.14 4.00 2.18
N ASP A 78 23.86 4.00 3.31
CA ASP A 78 23.85 2.89 4.27
C ASP A 78 22.51 2.78 4.99
N ILE A 79 21.93 3.92 5.40
CA ILE A 79 20.62 3.97 6.05
C ILE A 79 19.54 3.53 5.05
N PHE A 80 19.64 3.95 3.78
CA PHE A 80 18.74 3.50 2.72
C PHE A 80 18.80 2.00 2.52
N LEU A 81 20.00 1.43 2.43
CA LEU A 81 20.18 -0.01 2.29
C LEU A 81 19.56 -0.77 3.49
N LEU A 82 19.75 -0.28 4.71
CA LEU A 82 19.21 -0.89 5.91
C LEU A 82 17.67 -0.79 5.98
N SER A 83 17.12 0.36 5.61
CA SER A 83 15.68 0.59 5.57
C SER A 83 14.99 -0.29 4.51
N PHE A 84 15.59 -0.35 3.32
CA PHE A 84 15.14 -1.25 2.26
C PHE A 84 15.21 -2.72 2.70
N TYR A 85 16.34 -3.14 3.29
CA TYR A 85 16.51 -4.48 3.83
C TYR A 85 15.47 -4.81 4.91
N HIS A 86 15.18 -3.89 5.82
CA HIS A 86 14.18 -4.08 6.87
C HIS A 86 12.78 -4.29 6.29
N ASN A 87 12.39 -3.45 5.34
CA ASN A 87 11.08 -3.53 4.69
C ASN A 87 10.92 -4.82 3.90
N MET A 88 11.96 -5.22 3.15
CA MET A 88 11.97 -6.48 2.39
C MET A 88 11.97 -7.70 3.30
N SER A 89 12.77 -7.70 4.37
CA SER A 89 12.80 -8.78 5.37
C SER A 89 11.42 -8.99 5.99
N THR A 90 10.74 -7.89 6.32
CA THR A 90 9.39 -7.93 6.89
C THR A 90 8.37 -8.49 5.89
N LEU A 91 8.46 -8.10 4.61
CA LEU A 91 7.61 -8.65 3.56
C LEU A 91 7.86 -10.16 3.39
N LEU A 92 9.12 -10.56 3.26
CA LEU A 92 9.50 -11.95 3.02
C LEU A 92 9.13 -12.88 4.18
N ARG A 93 9.18 -12.39 5.42
CA ARG A 93 8.67 -13.13 6.58
C ARG A 93 7.17 -13.41 6.48
N GLN A 94 6.37 -12.47 5.99
CA GLN A 94 4.93 -12.66 5.76
C GLN A 94 4.64 -13.67 4.65
N VAL A 95 5.55 -13.76 3.67
CA VAL A 95 5.52 -14.72 2.56
C VAL A 95 6.02 -16.12 2.99
N GLY A 96 6.70 -16.23 4.13
CA GLY A 96 7.26 -17.49 4.66
C GLY A 96 8.75 -17.73 4.36
N VAL A 97 9.50 -16.67 4.07
CA VAL A 97 10.96 -16.65 3.96
C VAL A 97 11.54 -15.91 5.18
N ASP A 98 11.94 -16.66 6.20
CA ASP A 98 12.40 -16.09 7.48
C ASP A 98 13.90 -15.74 7.51
N ASP A 99 14.68 -16.31 6.59
CA ASP A 99 16.14 -16.28 6.56
C ASP A 99 16.70 -15.32 5.49
N PHE A 100 15.93 -14.29 5.10
CA PHE A 100 16.41 -13.25 4.19
C PHE A 100 17.57 -12.46 4.81
N SER A 101 18.56 -12.15 3.99
CA SER A 101 19.81 -11.51 4.42
C SER A 101 20.29 -10.49 3.39
N LEU A 102 21.16 -9.56 3.80
CA LEU A 102 21.80 -8.61 2.89
C LEU A 102 22.58 -9.30 1.76
N ARG A 103 23.06 -10.54 1.97
CA ARG A 103 23.72 -11.33 0.91
C ARG A 103 22.78 -11.63 -0.25
N ASP A 104 21.49 -11.84 0.02
CA ASP A 104 20.48 -12.09 -1.01
C ASP A 104 20.27 -10.89 -1.94
N MET A 105 20.66 -9.69 -1.51
CA MET A 105 20.65 -8.47 -2.32
C MET A 105 22.00 -8.20 -2.98
N LEU A 106 23.08 -8.26 -2.21
CA LEU A 106 24.41 -7.84 -2.65
C LEU A 106 25.14 -8.92 -3.46
N LYS A 107 24.84 -10.20 -3.22
CA LYS A 107 25.45 -11.36 -3.87
C LYS A 107 24.40 -12.45 -4.11
N PRO A 108 23.42 -12.17 -4.99
CA PRO A 108 22.30 -13.07 -5.22
C PRO A 108 22.77 -14.40 -5.81
N GLU A 109 22.34 -15.51 -5.20
CA GLU A 109 22.63 -16.86 -5.69
C GLU A 109 21.43 -17.42 -6.49
N PRO A 110 21.62 -18.02 -7.67
CA PRO A 110 20.51 -18.43 -8.55
C PRO A 110 19.45 -19.30 -7.86
N ALA A 111 19.87 -20.33 -7.12
CA ALA A 111 18.94 -21.21 -6.41
C ALA A 111 18.15 -20.48 -5.31
N ARG A 112 18.80 -19.53 -4.64
CA ARG A 112 18.22 -18.75 -3.56
C ARG A 112 17.22 -17.71 -4.07
N VAL A 113 17.58 -16.99 -5.13
CA VAL A 113 16.69 -16.07 -5.83
C VAL A 113 15.44 -16.79 -6.31
N ARG A 114 15.56 -17.95 -6.96
CA ARG A 114 14.40 -18.73 -7.41
C ARG A 114 13.46 -19.13 -6.27
N ARG A 115 14.01 -19.46 -5.09
CA ARG A 115 13.21 -19.78 -3.90
C ARG A 115 12.45 -18.56 -3.38
N ILE A 116 13.11 -17.39 -3.34
CA ILE A 116 12.48 -16.13 -2.92
C ILE A 116 11.38 -15.75 -3.90
N LEU A 117 11.69 -15.73 -5.21
CA LEU A 117 10.72 -15.41 -6.26
C LEU A 117 9.54 -16.38 -6.26
N SER A 118 9.77 -17.68 -6.05
CA SER A 118 8.67 -18.66 -5.94
C SER A 118 7.73 -18.33 -4.79
N GLY A 119 8.27 -17.94 -3.63
CA GLY A 119 7.46 -17.55 -2.48
C GLY A 119 6.63 -16.31 -2.77
N VAL A 120 7.29 -15.26 -3.28
CA VAL A 120 6.62 -13.97 -3.57
C VAL A 120 5.57 -14.13 -4.67
N CYS A 121 5.88 -14.83 -5.76
CA CYS A 121 4.92 -15.08 -6.84
C CYS A 121 3.72 -15.90 -6.34
N ASN A 122 3.95 -16.94 -5.54
CA ASN A 122 2.88 -17.73 -4.94
C ASN A 122 1.99 -16.87 -4.03
N PHE A 123 2.59 -15.98 -3.24
CA PHE A 123 1.85 -15.04 -2.41
C PHE A 123 1.04 -14.03 -3.24
N ALA A 124 1.63 -13.48 -4.31
CA ALA A 124 0.95 -12.56 -5.20
C ALA A 124 -0.27 -13.21 -5.87
N MET A 125 -0.12 -14.43 -6.40
CA MET A 125 -1.23 -15.20 -6.97
C MET A 125 -2.33 -15.46 -5.92
N PHE A 126 -1.95 -15.86 -4.71
CA PHE A 126 -2.91 -16.06 -3.62
C PHE A 126 -3.64 -14.77 -3.24
N ARG A 127 -2.95 -13.63 -3.26
CA ARG A 127 -3.55 -12.31 -3.01
C ARG A 127 -4.57 -11.99 -4.09
N ASP A 128 -4.23 -12.18 -5.35
CA ASP A 128 -5.07 -11.84 -6.49
C ASP A 128 -6.32 -12.72 -6.55
N ASP A 129 -6.22 -14.01 -6.22
CA ASP A 129 -7.37 -14.92 -6.07
C ASP A 129 -8.35 -14.45 -4.97
N ARG A 130 -7.87 -13.73 -3.97
CA ARG A 130 -8.66 -13.19 -2.85
C ARG A 130 -9.08 -11.74 -3.05
N MET A 131 -8.48 -11.03 -4.00
CA MET A 131 -8.73 -9.61 -4.27
C MET A 131 -10.21 -9.30 -4.57
N PRO A 132 -10.97 -10.11 -5.33
CA PRO A 132 -12.39 -9.85 -5.59
C PRO A 132 -13.26 -9.80 -4.32
N VAL A 133 -12.86 -10.53 -3.27
CA VAL A 133 -13.56 -10.49 -1.98
C VAL A 133 -13.33 -9.14 -1.31
N LEU A 134 -12.11 -8.61 -1.37
CA LEU A 134 -11.77 -7.32 -0.81
C LEU A 134 -12.42 -6.17 -1.58
N GLU A 135 -12.41 -6.23 -2.92
CA GLU A 135 -13.06 -5.25 -3.80
C GLU A 135 -14.55 -5.08 -3.48
N LYS A 136 -15.24 -6.17 -3.13
CA LYS A 136 -16.63 -6.09 -2.70
C LYS A 136 -16.81 -5.21 -1.46
N TYR A 137 -15.88 -5.31 -0.49
CA TYR A 137 -15.95 -4.53 0.74
C TYR A 137 -15.53 -3.08 0.53
N THR A 138 -14.55 -2.80 -0.34
CA THR A 138 -14.17 -1.42 -0.68
C THR A 138 -15.33 -0.71 -1.38
N VAL A 139 -15.97 -1.34 -2.37
CA VAL A 139 -17.16 -0.77 -3.03
C VAL A 139 -18.29 -0.50 -2.02
N GLN A 140 -18.50 -1.39 -1.04
CA GLN A 140 -19.48 -1.16 0.01
C GLN A 140 -19.11 0.02 0.92
N ALA A 141 -17.84 0.17 1.27
CA ALA A 141 -17.35 1.28 2.07
C ALA A 141 -17.52 2.61 1.32
N ASP A 142 -17.16 2.67 0.03
CA ASP A 142 -17.30 3.85 -0.81
C ASP A 142 -18.78 4.27 -0.93
N GLN A 143 -19.69 3.31 -1.16
CA GLN A 143 -21.13 3.57 -1.18
C GLN A 143 -21.66 4.11 0.16
N GLN A 144 -21.11 3.66 1.29
CA GLN A 144 -21.48 4.19 2.60
C GLN A 144 -20.95 5.61 2.81
N ALA A 145 -19.72 5.90 2.35
CA ALA A 145 -19.15 7.23 2.41
C ALA A 145 -19.96 8.23 1.57
N GLU A 146 -20.33 7.87 0.34
CA GLU A 146 -21.19 8.70 -0.53
C GLU A 146 -22.56 8.98 0.11
N ARG A 147 -23.17 7.98 0.76
CA ARG A 147 -24.44 8.17 1.47
C ARG A 147 -24.29 9.11 2.66
N LEU A 148 -23.20 8.98 3.41
CA LEU A 148 -22.92 9.87 4.54
C LEU A 148 -22.78 11.31 4.06
N GLU A 149 -22.04 11.53 2.97
CA GLU A 149 -21.86 12.85 2.38
C GLU A 149 -23.20 13.44 1.90
N ALA A 150 -24.02 12.65 1.20
CA ALA A 150 -25.34 13.08 0.75
C ALA A 150 -26.27 13.46 1.91
N MET A 151 -26.29 12.65 2.98
CA MET A 151 -27.08 12.96 4.19
C MET A 151 -26.57 14.23 4.89
N GLN A 152 -25.26 14.46 4.90
CA GLN A 152 -24.68 15.67 5.47
C GLN A 152 -25.10 16.92 4.67
N GLN A 153 -25.06 16.84 3.33
CA GLN A 153 -25.52 17.92 2.46
C GLN A 153 -27.02 18.20 2.64
N GLU A 154 -27.86 17.17 2.77
CA GLU A 154 -29.29 17.34 3.05
C GLU A 154 -29.53 18.01 4.41
N LEU A 155 -28.78 17.59 5.44
CA LEU A 155 -28.85 18.17 6.77
C LEU A 155 -28.48 19.67 6.75
N ASP A 156 -27.45 20.04 6.01
CA ASP A 156 -27.02 21.44 5.84
C ASP A 156 -28.08 22.28 5.11
N GLN A 157 -28.70 21.73 4.06
CA GLN A 157 -29.79 22.40 3.33
C GLN A 157 -31.02 22.62 4.22
N VAL A 158 -31.44 21.60 4.98
CA VAL A 158 -32.58 21.70 5.90
C VAL A 158 -32.30 22.73 6.99
N ASN A 159 -31.09 22.73 7.56
CA ASN A 159 -30.69 23.72 8.56
C ASN A 159 -30.70 25.15 8.01
N ALA A 160 -30.20 25.36 6.78
CA ALA A 160 -30.26 26.65 6.10
C ALA A 160 -31.71 27.11 5.90
N HIS A 161 -32.61 26.21 5.48
CA HIS A 161 -34.02 26.52 5.30
C HIS A 161 -34.72 26.88 6.62
N ILE A 162 -34.44 26.14 7.70
CA ILE A 162 -34.95 26.45 9.05
C ILE A 162 -34.47 27.85 9.48
N ALA A 163 -33.21 28.20 9.23
CA ALA A 163 -32.67 29.52 9.55
C ALA A 163 -33.41 30.63 8.79
N THR A 164 -33.68 30.45 7.49
CA THR A 164 -34.45 31.40 6.69
C THR A 164 -35.87 31.59 7.22
N ILE A 165 -36.58 30.50 7.54
CA ILE A 165 -37.96 30.58 8.09
C ILE A 165 -37.95 31.30 9.44
N LYS A 166 -36.99 31.00 10.33
CA LYS A 166 -36.87 31.69 11.63
C LYS A 166 -36.65 33.19 11.44
N GLN A 167 -35.78 33.59 10.52
CA GLN A 167 -35.52 34.99 10.21
C GLN A 167 -36.78 35.69 9.65
N GLN A 168 -37.52 35.05 8.74
CA GLN A 168 -38.77 35.59 8.22
C GLN A 168 -39.81 35.79 9.33
N ARG A 169 -39.97 34.81 10.24
CA ARG A 169 -40.88 34.93 11.38
C ARG A 169 -40.50 36.09 12.30
N GLU A 170 -39.22 36.27 12.62
CA GLU A 170 -38.76 37.40 13.43
C GLU A 170 -39.06 38.76 12.77
N GLN A 171 -38.97 38.84 11.44
CA GLN A 171 -39.29 40.06 10.69
C GLN A 171 -40.79 40.34 10.59
N GLU A 172 -41.63 39.31 10.57
CA GLU A 172 -43.10 39.44 10.49
C GLU A 172 -43.75 39.66 11.87
N GLN A 173 -43.10 39.23 12.95
CA GLN A 173 -43.60 39.35 14.33
C GLN A 173 -44.03 40.77 14.76
N PRO A 174 -43.30 41.86 14.43
CA PRO A 174 -43.71 43.22 14.78
C PRO A 174 -45.00 43.63 14.07
N ARG A 175 -45.17 43.18 12.83
CA ARG A 175 -46.31 43.52 11.96
C ARG A 175 -47.57 42.75 12.37
N VAL A 176 -47.43 41.51 12.84
CA VAL A 176 -48.54 40.73 13.41
C VAL A 176 -48.98 41.33 14.75
N ASN A 177 -48.04 41.70 15.62
CA ASN A 177 -48.37 42.32 16.91
C ASN A 177 -49.13 43.64 16.76
N SER A 178 -48.77 44.50 15.79
CA SER A 178 -49.49 45.76 15.56
C SER A 178 -50.94 45.55 15.12
N LEU A 179 -51.22 44.51 14.32
CA LEU A 179 -52.58 44.18 13.85
C LEU A 179 -53.45 43.55 14.94
N GLN A 180 -52.84 42.92 15.95
CA GLN A 180 -53.55 42.35 17.11
C GLN A 180 -53.93 43.41 18.15
N THR A 181 -53.20 44.51 18.24
CA THR A 181 -53.54 45.66 19.09
C THR A 181 -54.62 46.57 18.50
N GLU A 182 -54.97 46.41 17.22
CA GLU A 182 -55.98 47.22 16.52
C GLU A 182 -57.39 46.59 16.47
N ASN A 183 -57.59 45.39 17.01
CA ASN A 183 -58.91 44.77 17.24
C ASN A 183 -59.25 44.74 18.74
#